data_AF-A0A845ZZ42-F1
#
_entry.id   AF-A0A845ZZ42-F1
#
_cell.length_a   1.000
_cell.length_b   1.000
_cell.length_c   1.000
_cell.angle_alpha   90.00
_cell.angle_beta   90.00
_cell.angle_gamma   90.00
#
_symmetry.space_group_name_H-M   'P 1'
#
loop_
_entity.id
_entity.type
_entity.pdbx_description
1 polymer ?
#
loop_
_entity_poly.entity_id
_entity_poly.type
_entity_poly.pdbx_seq_one_letter_code
_entity_poly.pdbx_strand_id
1 'polypeptide(L)'
;MTSAYILIASILVLGGLLATLGDRMGTRVGKARLSLFNLRPRTTATVVTIITGGLISASTLGILFATSESLRDGIFELDNILKKLRSARREVSQLEDEKDRVEQKLAEAKAEQI
;
A
#
# COMPACT_ATOMS: atom_id res chain seq x y z
N MET A 1 -14.12 -7.96 -6.89
CA MET A 1 -13.68 -9.34 -6.54
C MET A 1 -12.73 -9.91 -7.58
N THR A 2 -13.05 -9.87 -8.88
CA THR A 2 -12.18 -10.36 -9.98
C THR A 2 -10.79 -9.73 -9.99
N SER A 3 -10.65 -8.42 -9.75
CA SER A 3 -9.36 -7.73 -9.77
C SER A 3 -8.40 -8.19 -8.66
N ALA A 4 -8.92 -8.60 -7.50
CA ALA A 4 -8.08 -9.06 -6.38
C ALA A 4 -7.42 -10.41 -6.71
N TYR A 5 -8.16 -11.34 -7.29
CA TYR A 5 -7.62 -12.64 -7.71
C TYR A 5 -6.58 -12.50 -8.83
N ILE A 6 -6.82 -11.60 -9.80
CA ILE A 6 -5.87 -11.29 -10.87
C ILE A 6 -4.58 -10.68 -10.31
N LEU A 7 -4.70 -9.75 -9.35
CA LEU A 7 -3.56 -9.13 -8.70
C LEU A 7 -2.74 -10.14 -7.89
N ILE A 8 -3.41 -10.99 -7.11
CA ILE A 8 -2.76 -12.06 -6.35
C ILE A 8 -2.03 -13.03 -7.28
N ALA A 9 -2.70 -13.50 -8.35
CA ALA A 9 -2.08 -14.39 -9.34
C ALA A 9 -0.86 -13.74 -10.00
N SER A 10 -0.96 -12.46 -10.35
CA SER A 10 0.14 -11.69 -10.95
C SER A 10 1.34 -11.57 -10.00
N ILE A 11 1.10 -11.28 -8.71
CA ILE A 11 2.15 -11.21 -7.69
C ILE A 11 2.82 -12.57 -7.51
N LEU A 12 2.05 -13.66 -7.49
CA LEU A 12 2.59 -15.01 -7.29
C LEU A 12 3.50 -15.43 -8.45
N VAL A 13 3.08 -15.14 -9.68
CA VAL A 13 3.86 -15.38 -10.89
C VAL A 13 5.12 -14.51 -10.91
N LEU A 14 5.00 -13.20 -10.66
CA LEU A 14 6.15 -12.28 -10.63
C LEU A 14 7.14 -12.64 -9.51
N GLY A 15 6.65 -12.94 -8.31
CA GLY A 15 7.47 -13.33 -7.18
C GLY A 15 8.22 -14.64 -7.43
N GLY A 16 7.58 -15.64 -8.02
CA GLY A 16 8.22 -16.89 -8.43
C GLY A 16 9.32 -16.67 -9.47
N LEU A 17 9.05 -15.85 -10.49
CA LEU A 17 10.02 -15.51 -11.52
C LEU A 17 11.25 -14.80 -10.92
N LEU A 18 11.02 -13.84 -10.03
CA LEU A 18 12.06 -13.05 -9.40
C LEU A 18 12.88 -13.84 -8.36
N ALA A 19 12.27 -14.76 -7.64
CA ALA A 19 12.97 -15.67 -6.73
C ALA A 19 14.01 -16.53 -7.48
N THR A 20 13.65 -17.05 -8.66
CA THR A 20 14.58 -17.84 -9.49
C THR A 20 15.74 -17.00 -10.07
N LEU A 21 15.48 -15.72 -10.37
CA LEU A 21 16.51 -14.79 -10.83
C LEU A 21 17.46 -14.40 -9.69
N GLY A 22 16.93 -14.16 -8.49
CA GLY A 22 17.72 -13.86 -7.29
C GLY A 22 18.66 -14.98 -6.88
N ASP A 23 18.19 -16.22 -6.86
CA ASP A 23 18.99 -17.40 -6.49
C ASP A 23 20.18 -17.64 -7.45
N ARG A 24 19.93 -17.49 -8.76
CA ARG A 24 20.99 -17.62 -9.78
C ARG A 24 22.02 -16.50 -9.71
N MET A 25 21.58 -15.26 -9.46
CA MET A 25 22.46 -14.11 -9.28
C MET A 25 23.35 -14.29 -8.04
N GLY A 26 22.77 -14.64 -6.89
CA GLY A 26 23.50 -14.86 -5.64
C GLY A 26 24.55 -15.97 -5.76
N THR A 27 24.19 -17.10 -6.39
CA THR A 27 25.09 -18.24 -6.56
C THR A 27 26.25 -17.93 -7.51
N ARG A 28 26.00 -17.22 -8.62
CA ARG A 28 27.06 -16.84 -9.58
C ARG A 28 28.03 -15.83 -8.98
N VAL A 29 27.50 -14.80 -8.31
CA VAL A 29 28.32 -13.77 -7.64
C VAL A 29 29.16 -14.40 -6.52
N GLY A 30 28.59 -15.32 -5.75
CA GLY A 30 29.31 -16.05 -4.70
C GLY A 30 30.45 -16.93 -5.23
N LYS A 31 30.26 -17.59 -6.38
CA LYS A 31 31.28 -18.42 -7.02
C LYS A 31 32.36 -17.64 -7.74
N ALA A 32 32.03 -16.46 -8.28
CA ALA A 32 32.95 -15.62 -9.06
C ALA A 32 34.06 -14.97 -8.23
N ARG A 33 34.03 -15.07 -6.88
CA ARG A 33 34.99 -14.43 -5.95
C ARG A 33 35.27 -12.97 -6.31
N LEU A 34 34.22 -12.25 -6.70
CA LEU A 34 34.32 -10.85 -7.08
C LEU A 34 34.83 -10.03 -5.88
N SER A 35 35.77 -9.12 -6.16
CA SER A 35 36.23 -8.10 -5.22
C SER A 35 35.69 -6.76 -5.72
N LEU A 36 34.96 -6.05 -4.86
CA LEU A 36 34.46 -4.71 -5.13
C LEU A 36 35.12 -3.76 -4.11
N PHE A 37 35.76 -2.68 -4.57
CA PHE A 37 36.41 -1.70 -3.69
C PHE A 37 37.37 -2.31 -2.63
N ASN A 38 38.22 -3.26 -3.04
CA ASN A 38 39.19 -3.93 -2.15
C ASN A 38 38.56 -4.76 -1.00
N LEU A 39 37.26 -5.05 -1.05
CA LEU A 39 36.60 -5.88 -0.06
C LEU A 39 36.97 -7.37 -0.23
N ARG A 40 37.02 -8.10 0.89
CA ARG A 40 37.20 -9.55 0.87
C ARG A 40 36.06 -10.19 0.06
N PRO A 41 36.34 -11.14 -0.85
CA PRO A 41 35.33 -11.68 -1.80
C PRO A 41 34.03 -12.19 -1.16
N ARG A 42 34.11 -12.73 0.07
CA ARG A 42 32.93 -13.16 0.83
C ARG A 42 32.00 -11.99 1.17
N THR A 43 32.56 -10.85 1.59
CA THR A 43 31.80 -9.65 1.95
C THR A 43 31.22 -8.98 0.71
N THR A 44 31.98 -8.92 -0.39
CA THR A 44 31.48 -8.42 -1.68
C THR A 44 30.27 -9.21 -2.17
N ALA A 45 30.32 -10.54 -2.08
CA ALA A 45 29.19 -11.38 -2.48
C ALA A 45 27.93 -11.08 -1.65
N THR A 46 28.07 -10.88 -0.34
CA THR A 46 26.94 -10.50 0.53
C THR A 46 26.36 -9.13 0.14
N VAL A 47 27.21 -8.12 -0.05
CA VAL A 47 26.75 -6.75 -0.42
C VAL A 47 26.01 -6.78 -1.76
N VAL A 48 26.59 -7.43 -2.76
CA VAL A 48 25.96 -7.55 -4.09
C VAL A 48 24.63 -8.31 -4.00
N THR A 49 24.53 -9.33 -3.15
CA THR A 49 23.28 -10.08 -2.95
C THR A 49 22.20 -9.22 -2.30
N ILE A 50 22.54 -8.42 -1.28
CA ILE A 50 21.60 -7.48 -0.64
C ILE A 50 21.12 -6.44 -1.65
N ILE A 51 22.03 -5.84 -2.42
CA ILE A 51 21.68 -4.87 -3.46
C ILE A 51 20.79 -5.51 -4.52
N THR A 52 21.10 -6.74 -4.96
CA THR A 52 20.31 -7.46 -5.95
C THR A 52 18.90 -7.78 -5.42
N GLY A 53 18.78 -8.27 -4.18
CA GLY A 53 17.49 -8.52 -3.55
C GLY A 53 16.67 -7.24 -3.35
N GLY A 54 17.33 -6.14 -3.00
CA GLY A 54 16.73 -4.81 -2.94
C GLY A 54 16.21 -4.33 -4.30
N LEU A 55 17.01 -4.45 -5.35
CA LEU A 55 16.62 -4.10 -6.72
C LEU A 55 15.44 -4.96 -7.20
N ILE A 56 15.46 -6.27 -6.96
CA ILE A 56 14.36 -7.17 -7.28
C ILE A 56 13.07 -6.73 -6.57
N SER A 57 13.14 -6.45 -5.28
CA SER A 57 11.99 -6.02 -4.48
C SER A 57 11.45 -4.67 -4.96
N ALA A 58 12.35 -3.72 -5.23
CA ALA A 58 12.01 -2.40 -5.77
C ALA A 58 11.36 -2.52 -7.16
N SER A 59 11.87 -3.37 -8.05
CA SER A 59 11.27 -3.63 -9.36
C SER A 59 9.89 -4.28 -9.23
N THR A 60 9.72 -5.24 -8.31
CA THR A 60 8.41 -5.87 -8.06
C THR A 60 7.37 -4.84 -7.63
N LEU A 61 7.70 -4.06 -6.59
CA LEU A 61 6.82 -3.02 -6.07
C LEU A 61 6.57 -1.93 -7.12
N GLY A 62 7.59 -1.54 -7.87
CA GLY A 62 7.47 -0.58 -8.96
C GLY A 62 6.49 -1.03 -10.05
N ILE A 63 6.62 -2.28 -10.52
CA ILE A 63 5.68 -2.87 -11.49
C ILE A 63 4.27 -2.92 -10.92
N LEU A 64 4.14 -3.35 -9.65
CA LEU A 64 2.85 -3.48 -9.01
C LEU A 64 2.13 -2.13 -8.84
N PHE A 65 2.86 -1.08 -8.44
CA PHE A 65 2.31 0.28 -8.37
C PHE A 65 2.02 0.88 -9.75
N ALA A 66 2.81 0.56 -10.78
CA ALA A 66 2.55 1.02 -12.14
C ALA A 66 1.30 0.38 -12.75
N THR A 67 1.00 -0.87 -12.37
CA THR A 67 -0.10 -1.66 -12.96
C THR A 67 -1.38 -1.58 -12.14
N SER A 68 -1.30 -1.23 -10.85
CA SER A 68 -2.44 -1.24 -9.93
C SER A 68 -2.72 0.15 -9.34
N GLU A 69 -3.71 0.84 -9.89
CA GLU A 69 -4.22 2.09 -9.32
C GLU A 69 -4.77 1.88 -7.90
N SER A 70 -5.47 0.77 -7.65
CA SER A 70 -6.01 0.45 -6.32
C SER A 70 -4.92 0.35 -5.25
N LEU A 71 -3.72 -0.12 -5.60
CA LEU A 71 -2.61 -0.19 -4.66
C LEU A 71 -1.97 1.18 -4.43
N ARG A 72 -1.92 2.02 -5.48
CA ARG A 72 -1.44 3.41 -5.36
C ARG A 72 -2.39 4.23 -4.48
N ASP A 73 -3.67 4.21 -4.78
CA ASP A 73 -4.67 4.96 -4.03
C ASP A 73 -4.78 4.43 -2.59
N GLY A 74 -4.73 3.10 -2.42
CA GLY A 74 -4.81 2.44 -1.12
C GLY A 74 -3.61 2.68 -0.20
N ILE A 75 -2.40 2.94 -0.71
CA ILE A 75 -1.22 3.22 0.12
C ILE A 75 -0.98 4.73 0.25
N PHE A 76 -1.12 5.50 -0.82
CA PHE A 76 -0.81 6.93 -0.82
C PHE A 76 -1.97 7.82 -0.37
N GLU A 77 -3.22 7.44 -0.63
CA GLU A 77 -4.39 8.26 -0.26
C GLU A 77 -5.11 7.80 1.01
N LEU A 78 -4.67 6.71 1.64
CA LEU A 78 -5.36 6.12 2.80
C LEU A 78 -5.63 7.14 3.91
N ASP A 79 -4.64 7.95 4.27
CA ASP A 79 -4.82 8.95 5.33
C ASP A 79 -5.84 10.03 4.95
N ASN A 80 -5.88 10.42 3.68
CA ASN A 80 -6.88 11.36 3.15
C ASN A 80 -8.28 10.74 3.16
N ILE A 81 -8.42 9.48 2.77
CA ILE A 81 -9.68 8.73 2.81
C ILE A 81 -10.16 8.60 4.27
N LEU A 82 -9.29 8.25 5.20
CA LEU A 82 -9.61 8.15 6.63
C LEU A 82 -9.96 9.52 7.24
N LYS A 83 -9.34 10.61 6.78
CA LYS A 83 -9.73 11.97 7.16
C LYS A 83 -11.12 12.33 6.65
N LYS A 84 -11.39 12.12 5.36
CA LYS A 84 -12.71 12.35 4.76
C LYS A 84 -13.80 11.55 5.48
N LEU A 85 -13.53 10.27 5.77
CA LEU A 85 -14.44 9.41 6.53
C LEU A 85 -14.74 9.98 7.93
N ARG A 86 -13.71 10.43 8.66
CA ARG A 86 -13.87 11.04 9.99
C ARG A 86 -14.66 12.35 9.92
N SER A 87 -14.39 13.20 8.93
CA SER A 87 -15.11 14.47 8.73
C SER A 87 -16.58 14.22 8.38
N ALA A 88 -16.85 13.35 7.42
CA ALA A 88 -18.22 12.99 7.04
C ALA A 88 -19.01 12.42 8.22
N ARG A 89 -18.36 11.59 9.06
CA ARG A 89 -19.02 11.03 10.26
C ARG A 89 -19.35 12.10 11.31
N ARG A 90 -18.51 13.13 11.45
CA ARG A 90 -18.79 14.28 12.32
C ARG A 90 -19.92 15.13 11.76
N GLU A 91 -19.92 15.38 10.45
CA GLU A 91 -20.96 16.16 9.77
C GLU A 91 -22.32 15.49 9.91
N VAL A 92 -22.41 14.17 9.71
CA VAL A 92 -23.64 13.41 9.94
C VAL A 92 -24.14 13.56 11.37
N SER A 93 -23.25 13.42 12.37
CA SER A 93 -23.62 13.59 13.78
C SER A 93 -24.11 15.00 14.10
N GLN A 94 -23.51 16.03 13.50
CA GLN A 94 -23.94 17.42 13.69
C GLN A 94 -25.30 17.70 13.05
N LEU A 95 -25.54 17.14 11.86
CA LEU A 95 -26.82 17.26 11.17
C LEU A 95 -27.94 16.53 11.92
N GLU A 96 -27.65 15.39 12.56
CA GLU A 96 -28.60 14.71 13.44
C GLU A 96 -28.95 15.58 14.66
N ASP A 97 -27.96 16.14 15.35
CA ASP A 97 -28.19 17.05 16.49
C ASP A 97 -28.99 18.30 16.09
N GLU A 98 -28.70 18.88 14.92
CA GLU A 98 -29.39 20.06 14.42
C GLU A 98 -30.84 19.74 14.02
N LYS A 99 -31.06 18.58 13.38
CA LYS A 99 -32.40 18.09 13.08
C LYS A 99 -33.24 17.92 14.35
N ASP A 100 -32.69 17.29 15.38
CA ASP A 100 -33.38 17.09 16.66
C ASP A 100 -33.77 18.42 17.31
N ARG A 101 -32.88 19.42 17.27
CA ARG A 101 -33.18 20.77 17.76
C ARG A 101 -34.27 21.48 16.96
N VAL A 102 -34.27 21.33 15.65
CA VAL A 102 -35.30 21.91 14.78
C VAL A 102 -36.65 21.23 15.02
N GLU A 103 -36.68 19.92 15.19
CA GLU A 103 -37.91 19.19 15.53
C GLU A 103 -38.48 19.60 16.89
N GLN A 104 -37.63 19.80 17.91
CA GLN A 104 -38.05 20.32 19.22
C GLN A 104 -38.66 21.72 19.11
N LYS A 105 -37.99 22.66 18.42
CA LYS A 105 -38.51 24.02 18.20
C LYS A 105 -39.82 24.01 17.41
N LEU A 106 -39.95 23.12 16.43
CA LEU A 106 -41.18 22.98 15.66
C LEU A 106 -42.32 22.45 16.53
N ALA A 107 -42.04 21.52 17.44
CA ALA A 107 -43.01 21.00 18.40
C ALA A 107 -43.46 22.08 19.41
N GLU A 108 -42.52 22.88 19.94
CA GLU A 108 -42.81 24.01 20.82
C GLU A 108 -43.67 25.08 20.12
N ALA A 109 -43.28 25.49 18.91
CA ALA A 109 -44.03 26.49 18.14
C ALA A 109 -45.45 26.04 17.77
N LYS A 110 -45.65 24.72 17.55
CA LYS A 110 -46.98 24.14 17.34
C LYS A 110 -47.80 24.09 18.62
N ALA A 111 -47.17 23.92 19.78
CA ALA A 111 -47.85 23.90 21.07
C ALA A 111 -48.30 25.31 21.50
N GLU A 112 -47.58 26.38 21.12
CA GLU A 112 -47.98 27.77 21.39
C GLU A 112 -49.13 28.30 20.50
N GLN A 113 -49.44 27.61 19.39
CA GLN A 113 -50.54 28.00 18.47
C GLN A 113 -51.89 27.34 18.81
N ILE A 114 -51.97 26.52 19.86
CA ILE A 114 -53.19 25.88 20.36
C ILE A 114 -53.61 26.57 21.66
#